data_AF-A0A832J5Q2-F1
#
_entry.id   AF-A0A832J5Q2-F1
#
_cell.length_a   1.000
_cell.length_b   1.000
_cell.length_c   1.000
_cell.angle_alpha   90.00
_cell.angle_beta   90.00
_cell.angle_gamma   90.00
#
_symmetry.space_group_name_H-M   'P 1'
#
loop_
_entity.id
_entity.type
_entity.pdbx_description
1 polymer ?
#
loop_
_entity_poly.entity_id
_entity_poly.type
_entity_poly.pdbx_seq_one_letter_code
_entity_poly.pdbx_strand_id
1 'polypeptide(L)' 'MFWLSPAYALDIEGLYQAKVPVTGQTRAERLDLYPSALAQVIVKVTGDRAVPELPQLSGFIARAVSLVQQFQ' A
#
# COMPACT_ATOMS: atom_id res chain seq x y z
N MET A 1 29.27 -21.28 -21.05
CA MET A 1 29.64 -20.19 -20.13
C MET A 1 28.37 -19.39 -19.84
N PHE A 2 27.66 -19.68 -18.75
CA PHE A 2 26.48 -18.90 -18.35
C PHE A 2 26.98 -17.59 -17.73
N TRP A 3 26.80 -16.47 -18.43
CA TRP A 3 27.04 -15.14 -17.87
C TRP A 3 25.94 -14.88 -16.83
N LEU A 4 26.31 -14.83 -15.55
CA LEU A 4 25.41 -14.38 -14.49
C LEU A 4 25.36 -12.85 -14.57
N SER A 5 24.26 -12.30 -15.05
CA SER A 5 24.02 -10.86 -14.99
C SER A 5 23.78 -10.44 -13.53
N PRO A 6 24.48 -9.42 -13.02
CA PRO A 6 24.23 -8.90 -11.68
C PRO A 6 22.82 -8.32 -11.61
N ALA A 7 22.07 -8.70 -10.58
CA ALA A 7 20.79 -8.07 -10.25
C ALA A 7 21.06 -6.79 -9.44
N TYR A 8 20.35 -5.71 -9.78
CA TYR A 8 20.43 -4.43 -9.08
C TYR A 8 19.12 -4.19 -8.33
N ALA A 9 19.24 -3.75 -7.07
CA ALA A 9 18.10 -3.22 -6.33
C ALA A 9 18.06 -1.70 -6.57
N LEU A 10 16.99 -1.23 -7.20
CA LEU A 10 16.71 0.19 -7.36
C LEU A 10 15.63 0.58 -6.36
N ASP A 11 15.90 1.62 -5.56
CA ASP A 11 14.86 2.20 -4.72
C ASP A 11 13.91 3.01 -5.60
N ILE A 12 12.63 2.63 -5.58
CA ILE A 12 11.58 3.31 -6.36
C ILE A 12 10.82 4.20 -5.39
N GLU A 13 11.06 5.50 -5.53
CA GLU A 13 10.38 6.51 -4.73
C GLU A 13 8.86 6.37 -4.86
N GLY A 14 8.17 6.29 -3.71
CA GLY A 14 6.71 6.23 -3.67
C GLY A 14 6.09 4.89 -4.07
N LEU A 15 6.89 3.84 -4.32
CA LEU A 15 6.39 2.47 -4.54
C LEU A 15 5.61 1.96 -3.33
N TYR A 16 6.12 2.23 -2.13
CA TYR A 16 5.54 1.80 -0.85
C TYR A 16 4.67 2.87 -0.17
N GLN A 17 4.32 3.95 -0.87
CA GLN A 17 3.58 5.09 -0.31
C GLN A 17 2.36 5.41 -1.16
N ALA A 18 1.27 5.88 -0.56
CA ALA A 18 0.10 6.38 -1.27
C ALA A 18 -0.32 7.74 -0.69
N LYS A 19 -0.72 8.66 -1.57
CA LYS A 19 -1.25 9.98 -1.18
C LYS A 19 -2.74 9.98 -1.45
N VAL A 20 -3.53 10.03 -0.39
CA VAL A 20 -5.00 10.09 -0.47
C VAL A 20 -5.46 11.46 0.00
N PRO A 21 -6.25 12.21 -0.80
CA PRO A 21 -6.75 13.50 -0.38
C PRO A 21 -7.71 13.33 0.81
N VAL A 22 -7.50 14.12 1.85
CA VAL A 22 -8.40 14.20 3.01
C VAL A 22 -9.24 15.46 2.86
N THR A 23 -10.56 15.32 2.80
CA THR A 23 -11.49 16.45 2.64
C THR A 23 -11.86 17.10 3.97
N GLY A 24 -11.68 16.38 5.09
CA GLY A 24 -12.00 16.88 6.43
C GLY A 24 -10.85 16.66 7.43
N GLN A 25 -10.90 17.41 8.53
CA GLN A 25 -9.86 17.42 9.56
C GLN A 25 -10.13 16.41 10.68
N THR A 26 -11.25 15.69 10.65
CA THR A 26 -11.60 14.79 11.74
C THR A 26 -10.77 13.52 11.70
N ARG A 27 -10.52 12.95 12.88
CA ARG A 27 -9.84 11.66 13.00
C ARG A 27 -10.67 10.55 12.34
N ALA A 28 -12.00 10.61 12.44
CA ALA A 28 -12.90 9.63 11.87
C ALA A 28 -12.78 9.57 10.33
N GLU A 29 -12.84 10.72 9.65
CA GLU A 29 -12.71 10.76 8.18
C GLU A 29 -11.36 10.23 7.70
N ARG A 30 -10.29 10.43 8.47
CA ARG A 30 -8.98 9.84 8.12
C ARG A 30 -8.98 8.32 8.27
N LEU A 31 -9.63 7.78 9.30
CA LEU A 31 -9.68 6.34 9.56
C LEU A 31 -10.30 5.56 8.39
N ASP A 32 -11.30 6.15 7.74
CA ASP A 32 -12.00 5.55 6.59
C ASP A 32 -11.13 5.51 5.31
N LEU A 33 -10.07 6.32 5.24
CA LEU A 33 -9.22 6.44 4.05
C LEU A 33 -8.03 5.46 4.05
N TYR A 34 -7.67 4.88 5.20
CA TYR A 34 -6.53 3.94 5.29
C TYR A 34 -6.70 2.68 4.43
N PRO A 35 -7.88 2.02 4.37
CA PRO A 35 -8.09 0.88 3.48
C PRO A 35 -7.83 1.23 2.00
N SER A 36 -8.28 2.41 1.57
CA SER A 36 -8.06 2.91 0.21
C SER A 36 -6.58 3.20 -0.06
N ALA A 37 -5.87 3.82 0.90
CA ALA A 37 -4.43 4.07 0.79
C ALA A 37 -3.64 2.76 0.66
N LEU A 38 -3.96 1.75 1.48
CA LEU A 38 -3.28 0.46 1.46
C LEU A 38 -3.55 -0.30 0.15
N ALA A 39 -4.79 -0.27 -0.35
CA ALA A 39 -5.14 -0.87 -1.64
C ALA A 39 -4.27 -0.28 -2.78
N GLN A 40 -4.02 1.03 -2.79
CA GLN A 40 -3.13 1.66 -3.79
C GLN A 40 -1.70 1.14 -3.71
N VAL A 41 -1.15 0.94 -2.50
CA VAL A 41 0.21 0.40 -2.33
C VAL A 41 0.28 -1.05 -2.79
N ILE A 42 -0.74 -1.86 -2.50
CA ILE A 42 -0.81 -3.25 -2.99
C ILE A 42 -0.73 -3.28 -4.51
N VAL A 43 -1.54 -2.47 -5.20
CA VAL A 43 -1.50 -2.40 -6.67
C VAL A 43 -0.13 -1.95 -7.18
N LYS A 44 0.54 -1.01 -6.51
CA LYS A 44 1.88 -0.55 -6.90
C LYS A 44 2.93 -1.66 -6.80
N VAL A 45 2.88 -2.46 -5.74
CA VAL A 45 3.86 -3.52 -5.47
C VAL A 45 3.60 -4.78 -6.31
N THR A 46 2.33 -5.11 -6.57
CA THR A 46 1.97 -6.30 -7.37
C THR A 46 1.86 -6.03 -8.86
N GLY A 47 1.59 -4.78 -9.25
CA GLY A 47 1.22 -4.41 -10.61
C GLY A 47 -0.19 -4.84 -11.02
N ASP A 48 -0.99 -5.38 -10.10
CA ASP A 48 -2.30 -5.98 -10.38
C ASP A 48 -3.42 -5.32 -9.57
N ARG A 49 -4.43 -4.82 -10.30
CA ARG A 49 -5.61 -4.14 -9.75
C ARG A 49 -6.63 -5.08 -9.12
N ALA A 50 -6.59 -6.36 -9.44
CA ALA A 50 -7.52 -7.36 -8.88
C ALA A 50 -7.08 -7.87 -7.50
N VAL A 51 -5.79 -7.70 -7.14
CA VAL A 51 -5.25 -8.22 -5.87
C VAL A 51 -5.96 -7.65 -4.64
N PRO A 52 -6.25 -6.33 -4.54
CA PRO A 52 -7.00 -5.80 -3.40
C PRO A 52 -8.42 -6.37 -3.25
N GLU A 53 -9.01 -6.90 -4.32
CA GLU A 53 -10.36 -7.49 -4.31
C GLU A 53 -10.36 -8.96 -3.89
N LEU A 54 -9.19 -9.58 -3.75
CA LEU A 54 -9.10 -10.98 -3.33
C LEU A 54 -9.73 -11.14 -1.94
N PRO A 55 -10.67 -12.08 -1.76
CA PRO A 55 -11.36 -12.28 -0.48
C PRO A 55 -10.39 -12.51 0.70
N GLN A 56 -9.25 -13.14 0.42
CA GLN A 56 -8.19 -13.44 1.38
C GLN A 56 -7.52 -12.18 1.95
N LEU A 57 -7.51 -11.08 1.19
CA LEU A 57 -6.90 -9.81 1.57
C LEU A 57 -7.89 -8.83 2.21
N SER A 58 -9.20 -9.04 2.04
CA SER A 58 -10.25 -8.16 2.56
C SER A 58 -10.11 -7.83 4.05
N GLY A 59 -9.89 -8.86 4.89
CA GLY A 59 -9.70 -8.70 6.33
C GLY A 59 -8.40 -7.99 6.71
N PHE A 60 -7.35 -8.13 5.89
CA PHE A 60 -6.08 -7.44 6.08
C PHE A 60 -6.21 -5.95 5.72
N ILE A 61 -6.83 -5.64 4.57
CA ILE A 61 -7.08 -4.28 4.11
C ILE A 61 -8.01 -3.52 5.05
N ALA A 62 -9.04 -4.17 5.59
CA ALA A 62 -9.93 -3.57 6.59
C ALA A 62 -9.21 -3.14 7.87
N ARG A 63 -8.05 -3.75 8.17
CA ARG A 63 -7.21 -3.44 9.34
C ARG A 63 -6.06 -2.49 9.02
N ALA A 64 -6.07 -1.82 7.86
CA ALA A 64 -5.00 -0.93 7.40
C ALA A 64 -4.55 0.09 8.45
N VAL A 65 -5.47 0.63 9.25
CA VAL A 65 -5.18 1.56 10.35
C VAL A 65 -4.15 0.98 11.34
N SER A 66 -4.26 -0.31 11.66
CA SER A 66 -3.36 -0.98 12.61
C SER A 66 -1.96 -1.27 12.05
N LEU A 67 -1.79 -1.16 10.73
CA LEU A 67 -0.51 -1.39 10.04
C LEU A 67 0.29 -0.10 9.87
N VAL A 68 -0.32 1.05 10.12
CA VAL A 68 0.37 2.34 10.11
C VAL A 68 1.18 2.44 11.38
N GLN A 69 2.50 2.28 11.25
CA GLN A 69 3.43 2.57 12.33
C GLN A 69 3.15 3.99 12.81
N GLN A 70 2.73 4.13 14.08
CA GLN A 70 2.85 5.40 14.78
C GLN A 70 4.34 5.72 14.81
N PHE A 71 4.78 6.57 13.88
CA PHE A 71 6.02 7.29 14.07
C PHE A 71 5.83 8.14 15.33
N GLN A 72 6.50 7.74 16.41
CA GLN A 72 6.70 8.57 17.59
C GLN A 72 7.80 9.58 17.31
#